data_AF-R1DPG1-F1
#
_entry.id   AF-R1DPG1-F1
#
_cell.length_a   1.000
_cell.length_b   1.000
_cell.length_c   1.000
_cell.angle_alpha   90.00
_cell.angle_beta   90.00
_cell.angle_gamma   90.00
#
_symmetry.space_group_name_H-M   'P 1'
#
loop_
_entity.id
_entity.type
_entity.pdbx_description
1 polymer ?
#
loop_
_entity_poly.entity_id
_entity_poly.type
_entity_poly.pdbx_seq_one_letter_code
_entity_poly.pdbx_strand_id
1 'polypeptide(L)'
;MTYSEIVLVGYLVMSAIPFFLMGGLILPDSFPGIKVEDCGHRNRGPCVDSFEFGVGKIYMQVAAAFMLQNAALIYFKGDKKGIITALGCLMAVMAKHILVDGLIPPPPVMVLTTLVLAAQFFAPGEWGKRAFVLYMLLNVVVFTTDPATPLKDTYPTIEQNAMALFVGERFIEVIALHCLINALLAGIPGKQLALALSMTLILPLMGYHAFVHSVGPPGPMLLINLAISALTWIEYGWADLTKKAEAEMKTPMYIHGVIVSTSFVPYYIAEAMGMPFPLVGLKELDPTTPDPSPMTQFTYFFVALFMAMYSYTEIKGTMEGKVFAVYHYALSCIIAMWQFYPTTTLLGRLFFSLPHAFTLWSTFIVLKEHEKVL
;
A
#
# COMPACT_ATOMS: atom_id res chain seq x y z
N MET A 1 19.49 14.55 2.80
CA MET A 1 18.43 13.54 2.71
C MET A 1 18.95 12.28 3.37
N THR A 2 18.11 11.49 4.02
CA THR A 2 18.49 10.16 4.53
C THR A 2 18.61 9.15 3.39
N TYR A 3 19.12 7.93 3.64
CA TYR A 3 19.21 6.94 2.57
C TYR A 3 17.81 6.49 2.11
N SER A 4 16.86 6.34 3.03
CA SER A 4 15.48 6.00 2.65
C SER A 4 14.83 7.07 1.78
N GLU A 5 15.07 8.36 2.06
CA GLU A 5 14.60 9.46 1.20
C GLU A 5 15.18 9.38 -0.22
N ILE A 6 16.49 9.11 -0.35
CA ILE A 6 17.16 8.99 -1.65
C ILE A 6 16.61 7.80 -2.44
N VAL A 7 16.57 6.62 -1.80
CA VAL A 7 16.13 5.38 -2.44
C VAL A 7 14.66 5.49 -2.85
N LEU A 8 13.80 6.05 -1.99
CA LEU A 8 12.37 6.16 -2.30
C LEU A 8 12.09 7.19 -3.39
N VAL A 9 12.74 8.36 -3.38
CA VAL A 9 12.63 9.33 -4.50
C VAL A 9 13.13 8.69 -5.79
N GLY A 10 14.26 8.00 -5.76
CA GLY A 10 14.78 7.27 -6.91
C GLY A 10 13.79 6.24 -7.43
N TYR A 11 13.22 5.41 -6.55
CA TYR A 11 12.21 4.41 -6.89
C TYR A 11 10.97 5.03 -7.54
N LEU A 12 10.42 6.09 -6.94
CA LEU A 12 9.22 6.77 -7.44
C LEU A 12 9.45 7.40 -8.81
N VAL A 13 10.57 8.11 -9.01
CA VAL A 13 10.91 8.74 -10.29
C VAL A 13 11.20 7.69 -11.36
N MET A 14 11.99 6.66 -11.04
CA MET A 14 12.35 5.60 -11.98
C MET A 14 11.16 4.73 -12.37
N SER A 15 10.11 4.67 -11.55
CA SER A 15 8.87 3.97 -11.86
C SER A 15 7.87 4.86 -12.62
N ALA A 16 7.82 6.16 -12.32
CA ALA A 16 6.96 7.11 -13.03
C ALA A 16 7.33 7.28 -14.51
N ILE A 17 8.63 7.28 -14.86
CA ILE A 17 9.10 7.45 -16.24
C ILE A 17 8.55 6.35 -17.17
N PRO A 18 8.72 5.04 -16.87
CA PRO A 18 8.14 3.97 -17.65
C PRO A 18 6.61 4.04 -17.71
N PHE A 19 5.93 4.45 -16.64
CA PHE A 19 4.47 4.57 -16.65
C PHE A 19 3.99 5.68 -17.61
N PHE A 20 4.73 6.78 -17.73
CA PHE A 20 4.43 7.83 -18.70
C PHE A 20 4.73 7.43 -20.15
N LEU A 21 5.89 6.83 -20.38
CA LEU A 21 6.46 6.66 -21.73
C LEU A 21 6.24 5.26 -22.32
N MET A 22 6.14 4.25 -21.47
CA MET A 22 6.15 2.83 -21.83
C MET A 22 4.92 2.09 -21.28
N GLY A 23 3.87 2.81 -20.90
CA GLY A 23 2.68 2.20 -20.28
C GLY A 23 2.05 1.11 -21.15
N GLY A 24 2.09 1.25 -22.48
CA GLY A 24 1.59 0.21 -23.39
C GLY A 24 2.41 -1.09 -23.38
N LEU A 25 3.68 -1.04 -22.97
CA LEU A 25 4.52 -2.24 -22.82
C LEU A 25 4.34 -2.89 -21.44
N ILE A 26 4.05 -2.10 -20.42
CA ILE A 26 3.96 -2.55 -19.01
C ILE A 26 2.56 -3.06 -18.67
N LEU A 27 1.54 -2.49 -19.30
CA LEU A 27 0.15 -2.79 -18.99
C LEU A 27 -0.21 -4.27 -19.22
N PRO A 28 0.23 -4.95 -20.29
CA PRO A 28 -0.02 -6.39 -20.48
C PRO A 28 0.63 -7.27 -19.40
N ASP A 29 1.81 -6.88 -18.92
CA ASP A 29 2.49 -7.59 -17.83
C ASP A 29 1.78 -7.37 -16.48
N SER A 30 1.21 -6.18 -16.30
CA SER A 30 0.48 -5.81 -15.08
C SER A 30 -0.97 -6.33 -15.07
N PHE A 31 -1.56 -6.56 -16.24
CA PHE A 31 -2.90 -7.09 -16.43
C PHE A 31 -2.85 -8.23 -17.47
N PRO A 32 -2.42 -9.43 -17.05
CA PRO A 32 -2.31 -10.57 -17.96
C PRO A 32 -3.65 -10.86 -18.65
N GLY A 33 -3.63 -10.94 -19.99
CA GLY A 33 -4.82 -11.20 -20.79
C GLY A 33 -5.65 -9.97 -21.17
N ILE A 34 -5.19 -8.76 -20.84
CA ILE A 34 -5.80 -7.53 -21.39
C ILE A 34 -5.72 -7.53 -22.91
N LYS A 35 -6.84 -7.25 -23.57
CA LYS A 35 -6.87 -7.11 -25.03
C LYS A 35 -6.15 -5.82 -25.39
N VAL A 36 -5.11 -5.87 -26.22
CA VAL A 36 -4.33 -4.67 -26.59
C VAL A 36 -5.03 -3.87 -27.68
N GLU A 37 -5.51 -4.55 -28.73
CA GLU A 37 -6.03 -3.90 -29.93
C GLU A 37 -7.40 -4.44 -30.35
N ASP A 38 -8.22 -3.55 -30.91
CA ASP A 38 -9.43 -3.84 -31.66
C ASP A 38 -9.16 -3.65 -33.16
N CYS A 39 -9.01 -4.77 -33.87
CA CYS A 39 -8.91 -4.78 -35.32
C CYS A 39 -10.31 -4.94 -35.93
N GLY A 40 -10.67 -4.09 -36.89
CA GLY A 40 -11.96 -4.12 -37.56
C GLY A 40 -12.31 -5.51 -38.15
N HIS A 41 -13.61 -5.77 -38.36
CA HIS A 41 -14.11 -7.06 -38.83
C HIS A 41 -13.34 -7.56 -40.08
N ARG A 42 -12.77 -8.78 -40.00
CA ARG A 42 -11.88 -9.37 -41.04
C ARG A 42 -10.55 -8.63 -41.27
N ASN A 43 -10.01 -7.93 -40.26
CA ASN A 43 -8.76 -7.15 -40.35
C ASN A 43 -8.78 -6.09 -41.44
N ARG A 44 -9.96 -5.55 -41.77
CA ARG A 44 -10.11 -4.47 -42.75
C ARG A 44 -10.21 -3.15 -42.00
N GLY A 45 -9.06 -2.55 -41.69
CA GLY A 45 -8.93 -1.26 -41.01
C GLY A 45 -7.67 -1.22 -40.14
N PRO A 46 -7.18 -0.03 -39.74
CA PRO A 46 -6.12 0.06 -38.75
C PRO A 46 -6.61 -0.53 -37.42
N CYS A 47 -5.78 -1.34 -36.77
CA CYS A 47 -6.04 -1.74 -35.40
C CYS A 47 -5.89 -0.50 -34.51
N VAL A 48 -6.87 -0.31 -33.63
CA VAL A 48 -6.84 0.76 -32.62
C VAL A 48 -6.69 0.11 -31.26
N ASP A 49 -6.22 0.87 -30.26
CA ASP A 49 -6.21 0.37 -28.89
C ASP A 49 -7.62 -0.09 -28.49
N SER A 50 -7.72 -1.24 -27.82
CA SER A 50 -8.98 -1.61 -27.18
C SER A 50 -9.36 -0.57 -26.12
N PHE A 51 -10.64 -0.49 -25.78
CA PHE A 51 -11.10 0.49 -24.81
C PHE A 51 -10.47 0.28 -23.42
N GLU A 52 -10.40 -0.97 -22.94
CA GLU A 52 -9.76 -1.33 -21.66
C GLU A 52 -8.26 -1.01 -21.64
N PHE A 53 -7.56 -1.21 -22.77
CA PHE A 53 -6.14 -0.89 -22.88
C PHE A 53 -5.90 0.61 -22.89
N GLY A 54 -6.75 1.37 -23.60
CA GLY A 54 -6.75 2.83 -23.58
C GLY A 54 -6.95 3.40 -22.17
N VAL A 55 -7.96 2.91 -21.44
CA VAL A 55 -8.22 3.29 -20.04
C VAL A 55 -7.01 2.99 -19.17
N GLY A 56 -6.44 1.79 -19.26
CA GLY A 56 -5.27 1.40 -18.46
C GLY A 56 -4.04 2.27 -18.73
N LYS A 57 -3.76 2.64 -19.99
CA LYS A 57 -2.65 3.55 -20.32
C LYS A 57 -2.83 4.93 -19.69
N ILE A 58 -4.03 5.48 -19.74
CA ILE A 58 -4.34 6.79 -19.15
C ILE A 58 -4.18 6.76 -17.64
N TYR A 59 -4.77 5.76 -16.97
CA TYR A 59 -4.68 5.67 -15.52
C TYR A 59 -3.29 5.30 -14.99
N MET A 60 -2.45 4.63 -15.80
CA MET A 60 -1.03 4.44 -15.49
C MET A 60 -0.27 5.78 -15.49
N GLN A 61 -0.58 6.71 -16.39
CA GLN A 61 -0.03 8.07 -16.41
C GLN A 61 -0.51 8.90 -15.21
N VAL A 62 -1.78 8.76 -14.83
CA VAL A 62 -2.32 9.40 -13.63
C VAL A 62 -1.59 8.87 -12.39
N ALA A 63 -1.45 7.55 -12.24
CA ALA A 63 -0.68 6.95 -11.14
C ALA A 63 0.76 7.47 -11.10
N ALA A 64 1.44 7.58 -12.25
CA ALA A 64 2.77 8.16 -12.34
C ALA A 64 2.83 9.62 -11.85
N ALA A 65 1.81 10.43 -12.13
CA ALA A 65 1.75 11.80 -11.62
C ALA A 65 1.65 11.82 -10.08
N PHE A 66 0.89 10.90 -9.48
CA PHE A 66 0.83 10.74 -8.03
C PHE A 66 2.15 10.20 -7.44
N MET A 67 2.90 9.36 -8.17
CA MET A 67 4.25 8.96 -7.75
C MET A 67 5.21 10.16 -7.73
N LEU A 68 5.11 11.04 -8.73
CA LEU A 68 5.89 12.28 -8.77
C LEU A 68 5.46 13.28 -7.69
N GLN A 69 4.19 13.29 -7.28
CA GLN A 69 3.72 14.04 -6.10
C GLN A 69 4.42 13.58 -4.83
N ASN A 70 4.42 12.26 -4.58
CA ASN A 70 5.12 11.67 -3.44
C ASN A 70 6.62 12.06 -3.49
N ALA A 71 7.25 11.92 -4.66
CA ALA A 71 8.66 12.26 -4.83
C ALA A 71 8.93 13.77 -4.57
N ALA A 72 8.03 14.66 -4.99
CA ALA A 72 8.15 16.10 -4.75
C ALA A 72 8.03 16.44 -3.26
N LEU A 73 7.07 15.85 -2.54
CA LEU A 73 6.92 16.02 -1.09
C LEU A 73 8.14 15.50 -0.32
N ILE A 74 8.78 14.43 -0.82
CA ILE A 74 10.00 13.89 -0.23
C ILE A 74 11.23 14.73 -0.62
N TYR A 75 11.33 15.24 -1.84
CA TYR A 75 12.54 15.93 -2.27
C TYR A 75 12.62 17.38 -1.77
N PHE A 76 11.53 18.14 -1.90
CA PHE A 76 11.53 19.57 -1.59
C PHE A 76 11.31 19.81 -0.10
N LYS A 77 12.34 20.35 0.56
CA LYS A 77 12.26 20.74 1.98
C LYS A 77 11.33 21.95 2.14
N GLY A 78 10.33 21.81 3.02
CA GLY A 78 9.37 22.85 3.38
C GLY A 78 8.01 22.67 2.71
N ASP A 79 6.97 22.67 3.55
CA ASP A 79 5.58 22.32 3.19
C ASP A 79 5.08 23.08 1.95
N LYS A 80 5.45 24.36 1.80
CA LYS A 80 5.01 25.15 0.64
C LYS A 80 5.58 24.67 -0.70
N LYS A 81 6.89 24.46 -0.80
CA LYS A 81 7.53 24.10 -2.07
C LYS A 81 7.15 22.68 -2.48
N GLY A 82 7.17 21.74 -1.53
CA GLY A 82 6.75 20.37 -1.77
C GLY A 82 5.30 20.29 -2.27
N ILE A 83 4.36 20.93 -1.56
CA ILE A 83 2.94 20.89 -1.93
C ILE A 83 2.68 21.56 -3.28
N ILE A 84 3.28 22.73 -3.56
CA ILE A 84 3.10 23.39 -4.87
C ILE A 84 3.64 22.53 -6.00
N THR A 85 4.83 21.93 -5.84
CA THR A 85 5.38 21.06 -6.88
C THR A 85 4.56 19.79 -7.06
N ALA A 86 4.05 19.19 -5.97
CA ALA A 86 3.13 18.06 -6.05
C ALA A 86 1.85 18.42 -6.82
N LEU A 87 1.16 19.50 -6.45
CA LEU A 87 -0.01 19.98 -7.20
C LEU A 87 0.34 20.29 -8.66
N GLY A 88 1.55 20.78 -8.93
CA GLY A 88 2.09 20.98 -10.28
C GLY A 88 2.14 19.70 -11.11
N CYS A 89 2.59 18.58 -10.53
CA CYS A 89 2.56 17.28 -11.20
C CYS A 89 1.14 16.84 -11.57
N LEU A 90 0.17 17.03 -10.66
CA LEU A 90 -1.23 16.71 -10.93
C LEU A 90 -1.83 17.59 -12.02
N MET A 91 -1.56 18.90 -11.98
CA MET A 91 -2.03 19.83 -13.01
C MET A 91 -1.43 19.54 -14.38
N ALA A 92 -0.15 19.17 -14.44
CA ALA A 92 0.52 18.84 -15.69
C ALA A 92 -0.13 17.61 -16.36
N VAL A 93 -0.45 16.57 -15.58
CA VAL A 93 -1.11 15.38 -16.13
C VAL A 93 -2.55 15.67 -16.54
N MET A 94 -3.30 16.47 -15.76
CA MET A 94 -4.64 16.91 -16.14
C MET A 94 -4.63 17.73 -17.44
N ALA A 95 -3.70 18.69 -17.56
CA ALA A 95 -3.53 19.48 -18.77
C ALA A 95 -3.17 18.60 -19.98
N LYS A 96 -2.29 17.60 -19.81
CA LYS A 96 -1.98 16.63 -20.86
C LYS A 96 -3.24 15.91 -21.32
N HIS A 97 -4.06 15.38 -20.40
CA HIS A 97 -5.25 14.62 -20.77
C HIS A 97 -6.31 15.47 -21.48
N ILE A 98 -6.47 16.73 -21.08
CA ILE A 98 -7.37 17.67 -21.75
C ILE A 98 -6.86 18.02 -23.15
N LEU A 99 -5.58 18.37 -23.28
CA LEU A 99 -5.02 18.94 -24.51
C LEU A 99 -4.59 17.89 -25.54
N VAL A 100 -4.18 16.72 -25.10
CA VAL A 100 -3.61 15.66 -25.95
C VAL A 100 -4.60 14.52 -26.16
N ASP A 101 -5.26 14.05 -25.09
CA ASP A 101 -6.14 12.88 -25.19
C ASP A 101 -7.61 13.25 -25.38
N GLY A 102 -7.97 14.54 -25.26
CA GLY A 102 -9.36 15.01 -25.35
C GLY A 102 -10.25 14.52 -24.20
N LEU A 103 -9.64 14.12 -23.08
CA LEU A 103 -10.32 13.62 -21.89
C LEU A 103 -10.45 14.72 -20.85
N ILE A 104 -11.62 14.77 -20.20
CA ILE A 104 -11.86 15.69 -19.09
C ILE A 104 -11.62 14.91 -17.79
N PRO A 105 -10.62 15.28 -16.97
CA PRO A 105 -10.45 14.70 -15.64
C PRO A 105 -11.70 14.92 -14.78
N PRO A 106 -11.91 14.14 -13.71
CA PRO A 106 -13.10 14.28 -12.87
C PRO A 106 -13.29 15.73 -12.39
N PRO A 107 -14.44 16.39 -12.66
CA PRO A 107 -14.63 17.79 -12.32
C PRO A 107 -14.37 18.13 -10.84
N PRO A 108 -14.79 17.30 -9.85
CA PRO A 108 -14.47 17.56 -8.46
C PRO A 108 -12.95 17.63 -8.18
N VAL A 109 -12.17 16.75 -8.82
CA VAL A 109 -10.71 16.69 -8.67
C VAL A 109 -10.05 17.96 -9.21
N MET A 110 -10.48 18.44 -10.39
CA MET A 110 -9.95 19.67 -11.00
C MET A 110 -10.25 20.90 -10.14
N VAL A 111 -11.50 21.03 -9.67
CA VAL A 111 -11.93 22.17 -8.85
C VAL A 111 -11.19 22.19 -7.53
N LEU A 112 -11.15 21.05 -6.80
CA LEU A 112 -10.47 20.97 -5.52
C LEU A 112 -8.95 21.17 -5.65
N THR A 113 -8.32 20.63 -6.69
CA THR A 113 -6.89 20.87 -6.97
C THR A 113 -6.61 22.37 -7.11
N THR A 114 -7.46 23.09 -7.85
CA THR A 114 -7.32 24.54 -8.06
C THR A 114 -7.52 25.32 -6.76
N LEU A 115 -8.53 24.96 -5.96
CA LEU A 115 -8.80 25.59 -4.66
C LEU A 115 -7.66 25.36 -3.66
N VAL A 116 -7.12 24.15 -3.59
CA VAL A 116 -6.00 23.81 -2.72
C VAL A 116 -4.74 24.56 -3.16
N LEU A 117 -4.49 24.66 -4.47
CA LEU A 117 -3.37 25.45 -4.98
C LEU A 117 -3.50 26.93 -4.61
N ALA A 118 -4.70 27.51 -4.77
CA ALA A 118 -4.96 28.88 -4.36
C ALA A 118 -4.73 29.06 -2.85
N ALA A 119 -5.26 28.15 -2.01
CA ALA A 119 -5.03 28.15 -0.57
C ALA A 119 -3.53 28.06 -0.23
N GLN A 120 -2.76 27.26 -0.98
CA GLN A 120 -1.31 27.14 -0.79
C GLN A 120 -0.54 28.38 -1.23
N PHE A 121 -1.02 29.14 -2.22
CA PHE A 121 -0.41 30.41 -2.60
C PHE A 121 -0.71 31.53 -1.61
N PHE A 122 -1.97 31.67 -1.20
CA PHE A 122 -2.44 32.79 -0.36
C PHE A 122 -2.25 32.55 1.14
N ALA A 123 -2.28 31.30 1.61
CA ALA A 123 -2.12 30.93 3.01
C ALA A 123 -1.23 29.68 3.19
N PRO A 124 0.04 29.71 2.73
CA PRO A 124 0.91 28.53 2.64
C PRO A 124 1.26 27.83 3.95
N GLY A 125 1.03 28.49 5.10
CA GLY A 125 1.28 27.93 6.42
C GLY A 125 0.24 26.87 6.77
N GLU A 126 -0.36 26.98 7.95
CA GLU A 126 -1.32 26.00 8.46
C GLU A 126 -2.50 25.74 7.51
N TRP A 127 -3.08 26.76 6.87
CA TRP A 127 -4.30 26.60 6.09
C TRP A 127 -4.10 25.88 4.74
N GLY A 128 -3.11 26.27 3.95
CA GLY A 128 -2.79 25.62 2.67
C GLY A 128 -2.41 24.15 2.89
N LYS A 129 -1.58 23.88 3.89
CA LYS A 129 -1.20 22.52 4.30
C LYS A 129 -2.42 21.69 4.71
N ARG A 130 -3.28 22.22 5.58
CA ARG A 130 -4.50 21.52 6.02
C ARG A 130 -5.46 21.29 4.87
N ALA A 131 -5.62 22.25 3.96
CA ALA A 131 -6.44 22.10 2.77
C ALA A 131 -5.91 20.97 1.86
N PHE A 132 -4.59 20.89 1.67
CA PHE A 132 -3.97 19.81 0.92
C PHE A 132 -4.20 18.44 1.57
N VAL A 133 -3.94 18.32 2.88
CA VAL A 133 -4.17 17.07 3.62
C VAL A 133 -5.63 16.65 3.55
N LEU A 134 -6.57 17.58 3.78
CA LEU A 134 -8.00 17.31 3.71
C LEU A 134 -8.42 16.87 2.31
N TYR A 135 -7.93 17.54 1.26
CA TYR A 135 -8.19 17.17 -0.12
C TYR A 135 -7.72 15.75 -0.44
N MET A 136 -6.50 15.41 -0.02
CA MET A 136 -5.97 14.07 -0.20
C MET A 136 -6.80 13.02 0.55
N LEU A 137 -7.19 13.27 1.80
CA LEU A 137 -8.04 12.37 2.58
C LEU A 137 -9.45 12.22 1.99
N LEU A 138 -10.05 13.30 1.46
CA LEU A 138 -11.34 13.22 0.78
C LEU A 138 -11.27 12.33 -0.46
N ASN A 139 -10.21 12.46 -1.26
CA ASN A 139 -9.98 11.56 -2.39
C ASN A 139 -9.79 10.11 -1.95
N VAL A 140 -9.09 9.85 -0.84
CA VAL A 140 -9.00 8.48 -0.28
C VAL A 140 -10.39 7.92 0.00
N VAL A 141 -11.25 8.69 0.66
CA VAL A 141 -12.62 8.26 0.97
C VAL A 141 -13.38 7.95 -0.32
N VAL A 142 -13.45 8.91 -1.25
CA VAL A 142 -14.22 8.74 -2.49
C VAL A 142 -13.69 7.56 -3.31
N PHE A 143 -12.38 7.47 -3.52
CA PHE A 143 -11.78 6.43 -4.35
C PHE A 143 -11.85 5.03 -3.73
N THR A 144 -12.03 4.92 -2.42
CA THR A 144 -12.23 3.62 -1.76
C THR A 144 -13.70 3.24 -1.62
N THR A 145 -14.60 4.19 -1.44
CA THR A 145 -16.04 3.91 -1.26
C THR A 145 -16.81 3.86 -2.57
N ASP A 146 -16.38 4.62 -3.57
CA ASP A 146 -17.03 4.73 -4.87
C ASP A 146 -16.00 4.98 -5.99
N PRO A 147 -15.17 3.96 -6.32
CA PRO A 147 -14.15 4.09 -7.36
C PRO A 147 -14.74 4.25 -8.77
N ALA A 148 -16.00 3.88 -8.98
CA ALA A 148 -16.64 3.90 -10.28
C ALA A 148 -17.06 5.32 -10.72
N THR A 149 -17.50 6.18 -9.79
CA THR A 149 -17.89 7.56 -10.12
C THR A 149 -16.80 8.39 -10.81
N PRO A 150 -15.55 8.49 -10.31
CA PRO A 150 -14.51 9.25 -11.01
C PRO A 150 -14.14 8.64 -12.37
N LEU A 151 -14.31 7.32 -12.54
CA LEU A 151 -14.14 6.66 -13.83
C LEU A 151 -15.23 7.09 -14.82
N LYS A 152 -16.50 7.14 -14.38
CA LYS A 152 -17.64 7.58 -15.21
C LYS A 152 -17.57 9.05 -15.57
N ASP A 153 -17.10 9.89 -14.66
CA ASP A 153 -16.88 11.32 -14.93
C ASP A 153 -15.89 11.53 -16.09
N THR A 154 -14.90 10.64 -16.23
CA THR A 154 -13.90 10.69 -17.30
C THR A 154 -14.35 9.92 -18.55
N TYR A 155 -14.99 8.76 -18.35
CA TYR A 155 -15.45 7.82 -19.36
C TYR A 155 -16.90 7.41 -19.10
N PRO A 156 -17.90 8.18 -19.58
CA PRO A 156 -19.31 7.93 -19.29
C PRO A 156 -19.83 6.54 -19.71
N THR A 157 -19.18 5.90 -20.68
CA THR A 157 -19.56 4.58 -21.21
C THR A 157 -18.80 3.43 -20.55
N ILE A 158 -17.97 3.67 -19.53
CA ILE A 158 -17.08 2.64 -18.97
C ILE A 158 -17.82 1.43 -18.40
N GLU A 159 -19.02 1.63 -17.86
CA GLU A 159 -19.86 0.56 -17.31
C GLU A 159 -20.29 -0.47 -18.36
N GLN A 160 -20.25 -0.10 -19.64
CA GLN A 160 -20.58 -1.00 -20.75
C GLN A 160 -19.45 -1.99 -21.05
N ASN A 161 -18.25 -1.78 -20.50
CA ASN A 161 -17.10 -2.66 -20.64
C ASN A 161 -16.57 -3.07 -19.26
N ALA A 162 -16.94 -4.28 -18.84
CA ALA A 162 -16.56 -4.83 -17.52
C ALA A 162 -15.05 -4.89 -17.30
N MET A 163 -14.26 -5.15 -18.35
CA MET A 163 -12.80 -5.20 -18.24
C MET A 163 -12.20 -3.80 -18.07
N ALA A 164 -12.69 -2.81 -18.81
CA ALA A 164 -12.25 -1.43 -18.66
C ALA A 164 -12.58 -0.87 -17.27
N LEU A 165 -13.78 -1.18 -16.75
CA LEU A 165 -14.17 -0.83 -15.39
C LEU A 165 -13.25 -1.49 -14.36
N PHE A 166 -13.00 -2.80 -14.49
CA PHE A 166 -12.09 -3.54 -13.59
C PHE A 166 -10.67 -2.95 -13.58
N VAL A 167 -10.09 -2.70 -14.75
CA VAL A 167 -8.74 -2.09 -14.87
C VAL A 167 -8.73 -0.69 -14.23
N GLY A 168 -9.75 0.12 -14.54
CA GLY A 168 -9.91 1.45 -13.97
C GLY A 168 -9.98 1.44 -12.44
N GLU A 169 -10.81 0.59 -11.86
CA GLU A 169 -10.99 0.48 -10.41
C GLU A 169 -9.68 0.10 -9.70
N ARG A 170 -8.91 -0.84 -10.26
CA ARG A 170 -7.60 -1.22 -9.70
C ARG A 170 -6.62 -0.04 -9.70
N PHE A 171 -6.61 0.79 -10.74
CA PHE A 171 -5.79 2.01 -10.73
C PHE A 171 -6.31 3.08 -9.77
N ILE A 172 -7.63 3.23 -9.61
CA ILE A 172 -8.23 4.15 -8.63
C ILE A 172 -7.81 3.76 -7.21
N GLU A 173 -7.71 2.47 -6.89
CA GLU A 173 -7.16 2.01 -5.60
C GLU A 173 -5.69 2.40 -5.41
N VAL A 174 -4.85 2.29 -6.45
CA VAL A 174 -3.44 2.75 -6.40
C VAL A 174 -3.37 4.26 -6.17
N ILE A 175 -4.21 5.02 -6.87
CA ILE A 175 -4.31 6.48 -6.72
C ILE A 175 -4.78 6.83 -5.31
N ALA A 176 -5.77 6.13 -4.75
CA ALA A 176 -6.23 6.32 -3.39
C ALA A 176 -5.10 6.12 -2.37
N LEU A 177 -4.31 5.06 -2.52
CA LEU A 177 -3.13 4.83 -1.70
C LEU A 177 -2.13 5.98 -1.80
N HIS A 178 -1.87 6.50 -3.01
CA HIS A 178 -0.94 7.62 -3.15
C HIS A 178 -1.50 8.93 -2.58
N CYS A 179 -2.81 9.16 -2.63
CA CYS A 179 -3.45 10.25 -1.89
C CYS A 179 -3.21 10.10 -0.38
N LEU A 180 -3.36 8.89 0.18
CA LEU A 180 -3.09 8.65 1.60
C LEU A 180 -1.62 8.91 1.96
N ILE A 181 -0.69 8.46 1.12
CA ILE A 181 0.75 8.73 1.28
C ILE A 181 1.02 10.24 1.26
N ASN A 182 0.48 10.97 0.27
CA ASN A 182 0.59 12.43 0.20
C ASN A 182 0.06 13.11 1.48
N ALA A 183 -1.08 12.63 2.01
CA ALA A 183 -1.65 13.15 3.25
C ALA A 183 -0.74 12.90 4.46
N LEU A 184 -0.09 11.73 4.55
CA LEU A 184 0.86 11.42 5.62
C LEU A 184 2.13 12.26 5.51
N LEU A 185 2.72 12.32 4.32
CA LEU A 185 3.95 13.07 4.03
C LEU A 185 3.79 14.57 4.29
N ALA A 186 2.61 15.13 3.99
CA ALA A 186 2.31 16.52 4.30
C ALA A 186 1.85 16.69 5.75
N GLY A 187 1.04 15.79 6.29
CA GLY A 187 0.33 15.99 7.56
C GLY A 187 1.13 15.69 8.82
N ILE A 188 2.03 14.70 8.77
CA ILE A 188 2.75 14.24 9.97
C ILE A 188 3.99 15.11 10.23
N PRO A 189 4.14 15.69 11.43
CA PRO A 189 5.39 16.32 11.84
C PRO A 189 6.48 15.25 11.97
N GLY A 190 7.57 15.38 11.21
CA GLY A 190 8.64 14.38 11.19
C GLY A 190 8.57 13.49 9.95
N LYS A 191 9.43 13.80 8.99
CA LYS A 191 9.40 13.21 7.65
C LYS A 191 9.72 11.72 7.64
N GLN A 192 10.60 11.27 8.53
CA GLN A 192 10.98 9.87 8.65
C GLN A 192 9.80 9.00 9.15
N LEU A 193 8.99 9.49 10.09
CA LEU A 193 7.78 8.79 10.53
C LEU A 193 6.79 8.66 9.37
N ALA A 194 6.57 9.78 8.67
CA ALA A 194 5.64 9.82 7.55
C ALA A 194 6.05 8.84 6.43
N LEU A 195 7.36 8.75 6.14
CA LEU A 195 7.91 7.79 5.18
C LEU A 195 7.69 6.34 5.62
N ALA A 196 7.99 6.03 6.88
CA ALA A 196 7.85 4.68 7.43
C ALA A 196 6.38 4.20 7.41
N LEU A 197 5.45 5.06 7.81
CA LEU A 197 4.01 4.79 7.72
C LEU A 197 3.56 4.62 6.27
N SER A 198 4.01 5.50 5.37
CA SER A 198 3.66 5.45 3.95
C SER A 198 4.09 4.14 3.29
N MET A 199 5.32 3.68 3.54
CA MET A 199 5.83 2.43 2.98
C MET A 199 5.12 1.19 3.54
N THR A 200 4.66 1.25 4.78
CA THR A 200 3.86 0.18 5.40
C THR A 200 2.52 0.00 4.69
N LEU A 201 1.92 1.08 4.18
CA LEU A 201 0.62 1.04 3.50
C LEU A 201 0.69 0.55 2.05
N ILE A 202 1.85 0.65 1.40
CA ILE A 202 2.02 0.20 0.01
C ILE A 202 1.92 -1.31 -0.11
N LEU A 203 2.52 -2.04 0.84
CA LEU A 203 2.68 -3.49 0.76
C LEU A 203 1.34 -4.26 0.74
N PRO A 204 0.35 -3.94 1.60
CA PRO A 204 -0.94 -4.61 1.56
C PRO A 204 -1.67 -4.46 0.22
N LEU A 205 -1.66 -3.27 -0.39
CA LEU A 205 -2.35 -3.05 -1.66
C LEU A 205 -1.65 -3.78 -2.80
N MET A 206 -0.32 -3.71 -2.88
CA MET A 206 0.42 -4.45 -3.91
C MET A 206 0.20 -5.95 -3.77
N GLY A 207 0.17 -6.47 -2.54
CA GLY A 207 -0.14 -7.87 -2.29
C GLY A 207 -1.58 -8.24 -2.65
N TYR A 208 -2.55 -7.38 -2.32
CA TYR A 208 -3.94 -7.57 -2.73
C TYR A 208 -4.06 -7.70 -4.25
N HIS A 209 -3.47 -6.78 -5.01
CA HIS A 209 -3.48 -6.85 -6.47
C HIS A 209 -2.79 -8.11 -6.98
N ALA A 210 -1.57 -8.39 -6.53
CA ALA A 210 -0.77 -9.49 -7.03
C ALA A 210 -1.37 -10.86 -6.74
N PHE A 211 -1.92 -11.05 -5.53
CA PHE A 211 -2.31 -12.37 -5.07
C PHE A 211 -3.81 -12.65 -5.11
N VAL A 212 -4.66 -11.61 -5.01
CA VAL A 212 -6.12 -11.77 -5.10
C VAL A 212 -6.60 -11.59 -6.52
N HIS A 213 -6.12 -10.53 -7.18
CA HIS A 213 -6.58 -10.18 -8.53
C HIS A 213 -5.65 -10.71 -9.62
N SER A 214 -4.48 -11.24 -9.27
CA SER A 214 -3.45 -11.66 -10.25
C SER A 214 -3.04 -10.53 -11.20
N VAL A 215 -3.04 -9.30 -10.70
CA VAL A 215 -2.66 -8.07 -11.42
C VAL A 215 -1.64 -7.27 -10.61
N GLY A 216 -1.06 -6.25 -11.21
CA GLY A 216 -0.12 -5.36 -10.55
C GLY A 216 1.35 -5.75 -10.78
N PRO A 217 2.27 -5.21 -9.97
CA PRO A 217 3.68 -5.24 -10.31
C PRO A 217 4.30 -6.64 -10.11
N PRO A 218 5.35 -6.98 -10.87
CA PRO A 218 5.97 -8.29 -10.78
C PRO A 218 6.61 -8.53 -9.40
N GLY A 219 6.71 -9.78 -8.98
CA GLY A 219 7.24 -10.19 -7.66
C GLY A 219 8.52 -9.49 -7.18
N PRO A 220 9.53 -9.22 -8.04
CA PRO A 220 10.71 -8.45 -7.64
C PRO A 220 10.41 -7.05 -7.09
N MET A 221 9.36 -6.38 -7.57
CA MET A 221 8.95 -5.07 -7.07
C MET A 221 8.37 -5.14 -5.65
N LEU A 222 7.72 -6.26 -5.28
CA LEU A 222 7.29 -6.49 -3.89
C LEU A 222 8.51 -6.59 -2.98
N LEU A 223 9.56 -7.31 -3.39
CA LEU A 223 10.79 -7.45 -2.62
C LEU A 223 11.51 -6.10 -2.42
N ILE A 224 11.56 -5.27 -3.47
CA ILE A 224 12.13 -3.92 -3.38
C ILE A 224 11.35 -3.07 -2.38
N ASN A 225 10.01 -3.07 -2.45
CA ASN A 225 9.19 -2.28 -1.53
C ASN A 225 9.29 -2.80 -0.08
N LEU A 226 9.42 -4.11 0.12
CA LEU A 226 9.69 -4.69 1.44
C LEU A 226 11.02 -4.19 2.01
N ALA A 227 12.08 -4.17 1.19
CA ALA A 227 13.39 -3.67 1.60
C ALA A 227 13.35 -2.17 1.93
N ILE A 228 12.65 -1.35 1.13
CA ILE A 228 12.48 0.08 1.39
C ILE A 228 11.69 0.31 2.68
N SER A 229 10.61 -0.44 2.90
CA SER A 229 9.81 -0.36 4.14
C SER A 229 10.67 -0.66 5.38
N ALA A 230 11.44 -1.75 5.35
CA ALA A 230 12.38 -2.08 6.42
C ALA A 230 13.40 -0.96 6.66
N LEU A 231 13.99 -0.41 5.59
CA LEU A 231 14.95 0.70 5.70
C LEU A 231 14.33 1.95 6.32
N THR A 232 13.11 2.33 5.93
CA THR A 232 12.44 3.53 6.48
C THR A 232 12.21 3.43 7.98
N TRP A 233 11.83 2.26 8.49
CA TRP A 233 11.63 2.07 9.91
C TRP A 233 12.93 1.98 10.71
N ILE A 234 13.97 1.36 10.13
CA ILE A 234 15.32 1.36 10.71
C ILE A 234 15.82 2.80 10.90
N GLU A 235 15.73 3.63 9.86
CA GLU A 235 16.15 5.03 9.92
C GLU A 235 15.25 5.92 10.78
N TYR A 236 13.97 5.59 10.92
CA TYR A 236 13.05 6.41 11.72
C TYR A 236 13.33 6.34 13.22
N GLY A 237 13.67 5.17 13.76
CA GLY A 237 13.90 5.09 15.21
C GLY A 237 14.19 3.72 15.79
N TRP A 238 14.15 2.63 15.02
CA TRP A 238 14.53 1.33 15.58
C TRP A 238 16.02 1.21 15.86
N ALA A 239 16.87 1.96 15.15
CA ALA A 239 18.28 2.03 15.45
C ALA A 239 18.56 2.68 16.82
N ASP A 240 17.71 3.62 17.25
CA ASP A 240 17.96 4.53 18.38
C ASP A 240 16.85 4.51 19.45
N LEU A 241 16.22 3.35 19.66
CA LEU A 241 15.20 3.21 20.72
C LEU A 241 15.80 3.59 22.09
N THR A 242 15.13 4.52 22.78
CA THR A 242 15.56 4.93 24.12
C THR A 242 15.46 3.75 25.09
N LYS A 243 16.32 3.73 26.13
CA LYS A 243 16.26 2.70 27.18
C LYS A 243 14.88 2.58 27.83
N LYS A 244 14.15 3.70 27.87
CA LYS A 244 12.78 3.74 28.41
C LYS A 244 11.77 3.13 27.45
N ALA A 245 11.86 3.41 26.16
CA ALA A 245 11.04 2.75 25.14
C ALA A 245 11.29 1.23 25.11
N GLU A 246 12.55 0.81 25.20
CA GLU A 246 12.93 -0.61 25.32
C GLU A 246 12.31 -1.27 26.56
N ALA A 247 12.29 -0.59 27.71
CA ALA A 247 11.65 -1.10 28.92
C ALA A 247 10.12 -1.18 28.77
N GLU A 248 9.48 -0.15 28.20
CA GLU A 248 8.02 -0.14 27.96
C GLU A 248 7.60 -1.22 26.94
N MET A 249 8.46 -1.55 25.96
CA MET A 249 8.20 -2.59 24.95
C MET A 249 8.12 -4.00 25.56
N LYS A 250 8.70 -4.24 26.74
CA LYS A 250 8.67 -5.58 27.37
C LYS A 250 7.26 -6.07 27.68
N THR A 251 6.32 -5.16 27.97
CA THR A 251 4.92 -5.52 28.25
C THR A 251 4.19 -6.08 27.02
N PRO A 252 4.09 -5.37 25.88
CA PRO A 252 3.48 -5.93 24.68
C PRO A 252 4.20 -7.19 24.19
N MET A 253 5.54 -7.24 24.29
CA MET A 253 6.31 -8.44 23.94
C MET A 253 5.90 -9.66 24.76
N TYR A 254 5.82 -9.53 26.08
CA TYR A 254 5.42 -10.63 26.95
C TYR A 254 4.02 -11.14 26.60
N ILE A 255 3.05 -10.22 26.45
CA ILE A 255 1.66 -10.58 26.13
C ILE A 255 1.59 -11.26 24.76
N HIS A 256 2.28 -10.70 23.75
CA HIS A 256 2.38 -11.30 22.42
C HIS A 256 2.97 -12.70 22.49
N GLY A 257 4.10 -12.89 23.17
CA GLY A 257 4.74 -14.19 23.32
C GLY A 257 3.84 -15.23 23.98
N VAL A 258 3.06 -14.84 25.01
CA VAL A 258 2.06 -15.72 25.63
C VAL A 258 0.97 -16.11 24.63
N ILE A 259 0.42 -15.15 23.87
CA ILE A 259 -0.62 -15.43 22.86
C ILE A 259 -0.08 -16.35 21.76
N VAL A 260 1.12 -16.06 21.24
CA VAL A 260 1.76 -16.87 20.20
C VAL A 260 2.00 -18.30 20.68
N SER A 261 2.58 -18.47 21.85
CA SER A 261 2.91 -19.81 22.40
C SER A 261 1.67 -20.62 22.78
N THR A 262 0.59 -19.98 23.22
CA THR A 262 -0.62 -20.69 23.69
C THR A 262 -1.70 -20.84 22.63
N SER A 263 -1.68 -20.02 21.57
CA SER A 263 -2.71 -20.03 20.52
C SER A 263 -2.15 -20.38 19.15
N PHE A 264 -1.20 -19.60 18.63
CA PHE A 264 -0.71 -19.77 17.25
C PHE A 264 0.19 -20.99 17.07
N VAL A 265 1.06 -21.30 18.05
CA VAL A 265 1.92 -22.49 17.98
C VAL A 265 1.09 -23.78 17.98
N PRO A 266 0.15 -24.00 18.92
CA PRO A 266 -0.75 -25.16 18.87
C PRO A 266 -1.57 -25.22 17.58
N TYR A 267 -2.04 -24.06 17.09
CA TYR A 267 -2.77 -23.96 15.83
C TYR A 267 -1.95 -24.52 14.64
N TYR A 268 -0.73 -24.04 14.42
CA TYR A 268 0.10 -24.50 13.30
C TYR A 268 0.56 -25.97 13.47
N ILE A 269 0.78 -26.45 14.70
CA ILE A 269 1.08 -27.87 14.95
C ILE A 269 -0.11 -28.75 14.54
N ALA A 270 -1.33 -28.37 14.94
CA ALA A 270 -2.54 -29.11 14.61
C ALA A 270 -2.84 -29.09 13.11
N GLU A 271 -2.71 -27.93 12.44
CA GLU A 271 -2.80 -27.82 10.98
C GLU A 271 -1.75 -28.71 10.28
N ALA A 272 -0.50 -28.75 10.78
CA ALA A 272 0.55 -29.63 10.26
C ALA A 272 0.23 -31.13 10.42
N MET A 273 -0.52 -31.49 11.48
CA MET A 273 -0.98 -32.85 11.74
C MET A 273 -2.28 -33.20 10.98
N GLY A 274 -2.77 -32.33 10.10
CA GLY A 274 -4.00 -32.56 9.34
C GLY A 274 -5.28 -32.40 10.17
N MET A 275 -5.21 -31.64 11.27
CA MET A 275 -6.38 -31.23 12.07
C MET A 275 -6.71 -29.77 11.74
N PRO A 276 -7.45 -29.51 10.64
CA PRO A 276 -7.72 -28.14 10.21
C PRO A 276 -8.65 -27.44 11.20
N PHE A 277 -8.42 -26.14 11.39
CA PHE A 277 -9.36 -25.25 12.07
C PHE A 277 -10.08 -24.40 11.00
N PRO A 278 -11.16 -24.91 10.40
CA PRO A 278 -11.86 -24.28 9.27
C PRO A 278 -12.41 -22.88 9.61
N LEU A 279 -12.54 -22.56 10.89
CA LEU A 279 -12.99 -21.26 11.39
C LEU A 279 -11.94 -20.14 11.24
N VAL A 280 -10.66 -20.49 11.10
CA VAL A 280 -9.52 -19.55 11.00
C VAL A 280 -8.92 -19.48 9.57
N GLY A 281 -9.25 -20.46 8.71
CA GLY A 281 -9.24 -20.26 7.25
C GLY A 281 -8.03 -20.74 6.45
N LEU A 282 -7.21 -21.68 6.93
CA LEU A 282 -6.20 -22.33 6.08
C LEU A 282 -6.76 -23.47 5.22
N LYS A 283 -7.72 -24.23 5.77
CA LYS A 283 -8.65 -25.02 4.96
C LYS A 283 -9.86 -24.15 4.76
N GLU A 284 -10.11 -23.72 3.52
CA GLU A 284 -11.36 -23.05 3.17
C GLU A 284 -12.52 -23.92 3.70
N LEU A 285 -13.67 -23.32 4.00
CA LEU A 285 -14.87 -24.05 4.43
C LEU A 285 -15.40 -25.03 3.35
N ASP A 286 -14.63 -25.26 2.29
CA ASP A 286 -14.88 -26.17 1.20
C ASP A 286 -14.32 -27.58 1.52
N PRO A 287 -15.17 -28.59 1.71
CA PRO A 287 -14.74 -29.98 1.89
C PRO A 287 -14.03 -30.57 0.66
N THR A 288 -14.00 -29.87 -0.47
CA THR A 288 -13.24 -30.25 -1.66
C THR A 288 -11.79 -29.73 -1.67
N THR A 289 -11.42 -28.86 -0.73
CA THR A 289 -10.03 -28.41 -0.61
C THR A 289 -9.13 -29.60 -0.26
N PRO A 290 -8.14 -29.93 -1.11
CA PRO A 290 -7.26 -31.05 -0.88
C PRO A 290 -6.46 -30.83 0.42
N ASP A 291 -6.20 -31.92 1.13
CA ASP A 291 -5.38 -31.86 2.33
C ASP A 291 -3.97 -31.31 2.00
N PRO A 292 -3.34 -30.57 2.93
CA PRO A 292 -2.04 -29.97 2.69
C PRO A 292 -1.03 -31.05 2.32
N SER A 293 -0.26 -30.80 1.27
CA SER A 293 0.81 -31.71 0.83
C SER A 293 1.83 -31.94 1.95
N PRO A 294 2.61 -33.05 1.93
CA PRO A 294 3.65 -33.29 2.93
C PRO A 294 4.64 -32.12 3.08
N MET A 295 4.94 -31.42 1.99
CA MET A 295 5.80 -30.23 2.01
C MET A 295 5.13 -29.04 2.73
N THR A 296 3.82 -28.90 2.57
CA THR A 296 3.04 -27.85 3.27
C THR A 296 2.99 -28.15 4.76
N GLN A 297 2.70 -29.39 5.15
CA GLN A 297 2.72 -29.84 6.55
C GLN A 297 4.10 -29.64 7.19
N PHE A 298 5.16 -30.01 6.46
CA PHE A 298 6.54 -29.75 6.87
C PHE A 298 6.79 -28.25 7.10
N THR A 299 6.32 -27.39 6.20
CA THR A 299 6.45 -25.93 6.34
C THR A 299 5.70 -25.41 7.56
N TYR A 300 4.49 -25.92 7.86
CA TYR A 300 3.75 -25.57 9.06
C TYR A 300 4.49 -25.96 10.35
N PHE A 301 5.16 -27.12 10.39
CA PHE A 301 6.03 -27.47 11.52
C PHE A 301 7.21 -26.50 11.69
N PHE A 302 7.84 -26.07 10.59
CA PHE A 302 8.89 -25.05 10.65
C PHE A 302 8.37 -23.72 11.18
N VAL A 303 7.22 -23.27 10.70
CA VAL A 303 6.57 -22.04 11.19
C VAL A 303 6.26 -22.14 12.68
N ALA A 304 5.64 -23.24 13.11
CA ALA A 304 5.35 -23.48 14.53
C ALA A 304 6.61 -23.46 15.39
N LEU A 305 7.70 -24.09 14.93
CA LEU A 305 8.98 -24.11 15.63
C LEU A 305 9.58 -22.70 15.73
N PHE A 306 9.60 -21.94 14.64
CA PHE A 306 10.11 -20.56 14.67
C PHE A 306 9.27 -19.67 15.59
N MET A 307 7.93 -19.77 15.53
CA MET A 307 7.04 -19.04 16.42
C MET A 307 7.25 -19.42 17.90
N ALA A 308 7.48 -20.69 18.20
CA ALA A 308 7.82 -21.16 19.54
C ALA A 308 9.15 -20.56 20.04
N MET A 309 10.17 -20.50 19.19
CA MET A 309 11.46 -19.89 19.55
C MET A 309 11.33 -18.38 19.78
N TYR A 310 10.65 -17.65 18.89
CA TYR A 310 10.44 -16.21 19.05
C TYR A 310 9.63 -15.89 20.30
N SER A 311 8.49 -16.56 20.50
CA SER A 311 7.66 -16.38 21.70
C SER A 311 8.40 -16.71 22.99
N TYR A 312 9.27 -17.73 22.99
CA TYR A 312 10.14 -18.03 24.13
C TYR A 312 11.07 -16.85 24.47
N THR A 313 11.72 -16.26 23.47
CA THR A 313 12.62 -15.11 23.69
C THR A 313 11.88 -13.85 24.16
N GLU A 314 10.63 -13.67 23.74
CA GLU A 314 9.77 -12.58 24.22
C GLU A 314 9.35 -12.78 25.68
N ILE A 315 8.88 -13.98 26.02
CA ILE A 315 8.46 -14.33 27.39
C ILE A 315 9.66 -14.24 28.36
N LYS A 316 10.85 -14.66 27.93
CA LYS A 316 12.09 -14.55 28.72
C LYS A 316 12.68 -13.14 28.71
N GLY A 317 12.15 -12.22 27.90
CA GLY A 317 12.62 -10.85 27.81
C GLY A 317 14.02 -10.70 27.20
N THR A 318 14.54 -11.74 26.52
CA THR A 318 15.86 -11.72 25.88
C THR A 318 15.85 -11.08 24.50
N MET A 319 14.67 -10.97 23.87
CA MET A 319 14.51 -10.19 22.64
C MET A 319 14.58 -8.69 22.94
N GLU A 320 15.26 -7.94 22.07
CA GLU A 320 15.27 -6.48 22.08
C GLU A 320 13.96 -5.92 21.48
N GLY A 321 13.44 -4.83 22.05
CA GLY A 321 12.21 -4.19 21.60
C GLY A 321 12.29 -3.73 20.14
N LYS A 322 13.47 -3.32 19.69
CA LYS A 322 13.71 -3.03 18.27
C LYS A 322 13.42 -4.22 17.35
N VAL A 323 13.85 -5.43 17.72
CA VAL A 323 13.63 -6.64 16.93
C VAL A 323 12.14 -6.95 16.89
N PHE A 324 11.46 -6.84 18.03
CA PHE A 324 10.01 -7.03 18.13
C PHE A 324 9.24 -6.09 17.21
N ALA A 325 9.56 -4.80 17.27
CA ALA A 325 8.95 -3.81 16.41
C ALA A 325 9.23 -4.12 14.93
N VAL A 326 10.48 -4.44 14.55
CA VAL A 326 10.86 -4.70 13.16
C VAL A 326 9.97 -5.74 12.49
N TYR A 327 9.91 -6.93 13.10
CA TYR A 327 9.21 -8.03 12.44
C TYR A 327 7.69 -7.83 12.49
N HIS A 328 7.15 -7.10 13.47
CA HIS A 328 5.71 -6.85 13.58
C HIS A 328 5.14 -6.01 12.44
N TYR A 329 5.89 -5.01 11.94
CA TYR A 329 5.43 -4.26 10.76
C TYR A 329 5.41 -5.12 9.51
N ALA A 330 6.46 -5.94 9.30
CA ALA A 330 6.48 -6.89 8.20
C ALA A 330 5.34 -7.92 8.32
N LEU A 331 5.11 -8.46 9.52
CA LEU A 331 4.04 -9.39 9.82
C LEU A 331 2.65 -8.77 9.57
N SER A 332 2.45 -7.53 10.03
CA SER A 332 1.24 -6.74 9.80
C SER A 332 0.96 -6.56 8.31
N CYS A 333 1.99 -6.31 7.49
CA CYS A 333 1.82 -6.22 6.04
C CYS A 333 1.38 -7.56 5.44
N ILE A 334 2.06 -8.66 5.78
CA ILE A 334 1.73 -10.01 5.29
C ILE A 334 0.30 -10.42 5.67
N ILE A 335 -0.10 -10.15 6.91
CA ILE A 335 -1.43 -10.45 7.41
C ILE A 335 -2.49 -9.64 6.68
N ALA A 336 -2.26 -8.34 6.49
CA ALA A 336 -3.20 -7.49 5.77
C ALA A 336 -3.42 -8.05 4.34
N MET A 337 -2.34 -8.47 3.66
CA MET A 337 -2.46 -9.12 2.34
C MET A 337 -3.37 -10.36 2.39
N TRP A 338 -3.17 -11.25 3.37
CA TRP A 338 -4.02 -12.43 3.55
C TRP A 338 -5.48 -12.08 3.87
N GLN A 339 -5.72 -11.05 4.70
CA GLN A 339 -7.07 -10.63 5.06
C GLN A 339 -7.90 -10.16 3.86
N PHE A 340 -7.26 -9.63 2.82
CA PHE A 340 -7.95 -9.19 1.61
C PHE A 340 -8.31 -10.32 0.64
N TYR A 341 -7.89 -11.58 0.87
CA TYR A 341 -8.35 -12.67 0.02
C TYR A 341 -9.88 -12.87 0.14
N PRO A 342 -10.58 -13.19 -0.97
CA PRO A 342 -12.02 -13.42 -0.97
C PRO A 342 -12.40 -14.63 -0.14
N THR A 343 -11.50 -15.60 -0.03
CA THR A 343 -11.69 -16.86 0.69
C THR A 343 -11.42 -16.73 2.19
N THR A 344 -10.89 -15.59 2.64
CA THR A 344 -10.64 -15.33 4.06
C THR A 344 -11.94 -14.99 4.77
N THR A 345 -12.32 -15.85 5.73
CA THR A 345 -13.54 -15.66 6.54
C THR A 345 -13.43 -14.44 7.45
N LEU A 346 -14.57 -13.85 7.83
CA LEU A 346 -14.61 -12.74 8.79
C LEU A 346 -13.91 -13.10 10.10
N LEU A 347 -14.12 -14.33 10.60
CA LEU A 347 -13.48 -14.82 11.81
C LEU A 347 -11.96 -14.93 11.64
N GLY A 348 -11.48 -15.44 10.50
CA GLY A 348 -10.07 -15.45 10.14
C GLY A 348 -9.47 -14.04 10.14
N ARG A 349 -10.15 -13.06 9.53
CA ARG A 349 -9.71 -11.66 9.53
C ARG A 349 -9.57 -11.11 10.95
N LEU A 350 -10.57 -11.34 11.80
CA LEU A 350 -10.54 -10.89 13.19
C LEU A 350 -9.45 -11.60 14.00
N PHE A 351 -9.28 -12.91 13.83
CA PHE A 351 -8.27 -13.69 14.55
C PHE A 351 -6.86 -13.19 14.28
N PHE A 352 -6.53 -12.93 13.01
CA PHE A 352 -5.24 -12.38 12.61
C PHE A 352 -5.17 -10.85 12.69
N SER A 353 -6.17 -10.15 13.22
CA SER A 353 -6.05 -8.70 13.42
C SER A 353 -5.16 -8.32 14.61
N LEU A 354 -4.92 -9.26 15.54
CA LEU A 354 -4.14 -9.04 16.76
C LEU A 354 -2.71 -8.52 16.49
N PRO A 355 -1.94 -9.05 15.52
CA PRO A 355 -0.65 -8.47 15.13
C PRO A 355 -0.70 -6.99 14.72
N HIS A 356 -1.80 -6.49 14.13
CA HIS A 356 -1.96 -5.06 13.87
C HIS A 356 -2.04 -4.27 15.18
N ALA A 357 -2.73 -4.79 16.20
CA ALA A 357 -2.82 -4.16 17.52
C ALA A 357 -1.45 -4.07 18.20
N PHE A 358 -0.63 -5.12 18.12
CA PHE A 358 0.74 -5.09 18.64
C PHE A 358 1.66 -4.14 17.87
N THR A 359 1.47 -4.05 16.54
CA THR A 359 2.17 -3.07 15.71
C THR A 359 1.81 -1.65 16.13
N LEU A 360 0.52 -1.34 16.29
CA LEU A 360 0.03 -0.05 16.76
C LEU A 360 0.53 0.28 18.17
N TRP A 361 0.52 -0.67 19.10
CA TRP A 361 1.03 -0.47 20.46
C TRP A 361 2.53 -0.17 20.45
N SER A 362 3.31 -0.94 19.69
CA SER A 362 4.74 -0.70 19.53
C SER A 362 5.00 0.68 18.94
N THR A 363 4.24 1.07 17.91
CA THR A 363 4.27 2.43 17.31
C THR A 363 4.05 3.49 18.38
N PHE A 364 3.00 3.36 19.18
CA PHE A 364 2.64 4.32 20.22
C PHE A 364 3.76 4.50 21.26
N ILE A 365 4.40 3.40 21.69
CA ILE A 365 5.55 3.46 22.62
C ILE A 365 6.71 4.23 21.99
N VAL A 366 7.04 3.95 20.73
CA VAL A 366 8.10 4.67 20.01
C VAL A 366 7.77 6.16 19.95
N LEU A 367 6.58 6.52 19.47
CA LEU A 367 6.15 7.92 19.32
C LEU A 367 6.21 8.68 20.64
N LYS A 368 5.58 8.15 21.68
CA LYS A 368 5.48 8.76 23.01
C LYS A 368 6.85 9.07 23.61
N GLU A 369 7.85 8.23 23.37
CA GLU A 369 9.17 8.37 23.98
C GLU A 369 10.20 9.05 23.06
N HIS A 370 9.99 9.06 21.74
CA HIS A 370 10.79 9.87 20.80
C HIS A 370 10.38 11.35 20.83
N GLU A 371 9.08 11.67 20.92
CA GLU A 371 8.57 13.05 20.95
C GLU A 371 8.89 13.81 22.24
N LYS A 372 9.36 13.14 23.29
CA LYS A 372 9.84 13.80 24.53
C LYS A 372 11.31 14.21 24.45
N VAL A 373 12.02 13.77 23.42
CA VAL A 373 13.45 14.02 23.20
C VAL A 373 13.68 15.06 22.10
N LEU A 374 12.66 15.33 21.28
CA LEU A 374 12.57 16.45 20.33
C LEU A 374 11.86 17.65 20.96
#